data_AF-A0A951REW4-F1
#
_entry.id   AF-A0A951REW4-F1
#
_cell.length_a   1.000
_cell.length_b   1.000
_cell.length_c   1.000
_cell.angle_alpha   90.00
_cell.angle_beta   90.00
_cell.angle_gamma   90.00
#
_symmetry.space_group_name_H-M   'P 1'
#
loop_
_entity.id
_entity.type
_entity.pdbx_description
1 polymer ?
#
loop_
_entity_poly.entity_id
_entity_poly.type
_entity_poly.pdbx_seq_one_letter_code
_entity_poly.pdbx_strand_id
1 'polypeptide(L)'
;FGDYGAQQTMGDLFVSVKNSGDVSEYRRELNLETGRGHVSYRSGNVYHQRTFFGCYPMQTMVYHFSNNSADGTDYFIDLQTPHQVDSVVFSGKTLHIFGHVADNGLGFLTSVEADTDGNVSFSDGLLTVSDARELTLKHTAHQPINPLN
;
A
#
# COMPACT_ATOMS: atom_id res chain seq x y z
N PHE A 1 7.08 25.60 -27.64
CA PHE A 1 8.39 24.93 -27.63
C PHE A 1 8.39 23.92 -26.50
N GLY A 2 8.50 22.63 -26.86
CA GLY A 2 8.97 21.51 -26.02
C GLY A 2 8.33 21.28 -24.65
N ASP A 3 7.05 20.91 -24.59
CA ASP A 3 6.59 20.10 -23.46
C ASP A 3 6.91 18.63 -23.77
N TYR A 4 8.04 18.15 -23.24
CA TYR A 4 8.47 16.76 -23.39
C TYR A 4 7.86 15.84 -22.32
N GLY A 5 6.99 16.40 -21.46
CA GLY A 5 6.55 15.75 -20.24
C GLY A 5 7.68 15.53 -19.24
N ALA A 6 7.33 14.92 -18.11
CA ALA A 6 8.28 14.45 -17.10
C ALA A 6 7.75 13.15 -16.48
N GLN A 7 8.63 12.36 -15.87
CA GLN A 7 8.18 11.24 -15.05
C GLN A 7 7.38 11.80 -13.87
N GLN A 8 6.17 11.31 -13.68
CA GLN A 8 5.30 11.66 -12.56
C GLN A 8 5.22 10.51 -11.56
N THR A 9 5.09 10.84 -10.27
CA THR A 9 4.76 9.85 -9.25
C THR A 9 3.34 9.33 -9.46
N MET A 10 3.09 8.07 -9.11
CA MET A 10 1.72 7.55 -9.00
C MET A 10 1.03 8.13 -7.76
N GLY A 11 1.79 8.36 -6.69
CA GLY A 11 1.27 8.70 -5.38
C GLY A 11 1.98 7.92 -4.27
N ASP A 12 1.36 7.90 -3.09
CA ASP A 12 1.87 7.32 -1.86
C ASP A 12 0.86 6.35 -1.25
N LEU A 13 1.35 5.18 -0.82
CA LEU A 13 0.59 4.22 -0.01
C LEU A 13 1.02 4.38 1.45
N PHE A 14 0.18 5.04 2.24
CA PHE A 14 0.38 5.19 3.67
C PHE A 14 -0.23 4.01 4.41
N VAL A 15 0.53 3.43 5.33
CA VAL A 15 0.04 2.39 6.25
C VAL A 15 0.39 2.82 7.67
N SER A 16 -0.63 3.14 8.45
CA SER A 16 -0.52 3.43 9.87
C SER A 16 -0.88 2.19 10.69
N VAL A 17 -0.10 1.91 11.72
CA VAL A 17 -0.35 0.80 12.65
C VAL A 17 -0.82 1.39 13.96
N LYS A 18 -1.88 0.83 14.55
CA LYS A 18 -2.31 1.19 15.90
C LYS A 18 -1.33 0.66 16.94
N ASN A 19 -0.29 1.45 17.18
CA ASN A 19 0.73 1.15 18.17
C ASN A 19 0.16 1.25 19.61
N SER A 20 0.59 0.34 20.48
CA SER A 20 0.31 0.38 21.92
C SER A 20 1.59 0.75 22.68
N GLY A 21 1.75 2.02 23.05
CA GLY A 21 2.88 2.49 23.87
C GLY A 21 4.14 2.89 23.09
N ASP A 22 5.26 2.98 23.80
CA ASP A 22 6.52 3.48 23.27
C ASP A 22 7.15 2.51 22.26
N VAL A 23 7.78 3.08 21.23
CA VAL A 23 8.47 2.33 20.18
C VAL A 23 9.92 2.08 20.59
N SER A 24 10.36 0.82 20.49
CA SER A 24 11.72 0.40 20.80
C SER A 24 12.21 -0.70 19.84
N GLU A 25 13.47 -1.10 19.97
CA GLU A 25 14.08 -2.20 19.17
C GLU A 25 13.93 -2.01 17.64
N TYR A 26 13.86 -0.77 17.17
CA TYR A 26 13.65 -0.47 15.76
C TYR A 26 14.84 -0.89 14.91
N ARG A 27 14.56 -1.66 13.85
CA ARG A 27 15.53 -2.02 12.82
C ARG A 27 14.88 -1.91 11.45
N ARG A 28 15.62 -1.37 10.48
CA ARG A 28 15.27 -1.43 9.06
C ARG A 28 16.46 -1.88 8.23
N GLU A 29 16.21 -2.69 7.22
CA GLU A 29 17.24 -3.18 6.31
C GLU A 29 16.71 -3.41 4.89
N LEU A 30 17.65 -3.48 3.94
CA LEU A 30 17.42 -3.94 2.58
C LEU A 30 18.40 -5.08 2.31
N ASN A 31 17.88 -6.28 2.10
CA ASN A 31 18.70 -7.42 1.71
C ASN A 31 18.92 -7.39 0.18
N LEU A 32 20.15 -7.09 -0.24
CA LEU A 32 20.51 -6.95 -1.66
C LEU A 32 20.55 -8.28 -2.43
N GLU A 33 20.75 -9.40 -1.74
CA GLU A 33 20.74 -10.74 -2.36
C GLU A 33 19.31 -11.14 -2.77
N THR A 34 18.32 -10.75 -1.97
CA THR A 34 16.91 -11.13 -2.18
C THR A 34 16.02 -10.01 -2.70
N GLY A 35 16.50 -8.77 -2.71
CA GLY A 35 15.72 -7.58 -3.11
C GLY A 35 14.57 -7.25 -2.14
N ARG A 36 14.65 -7.68 -0.88
CA ARG A 36 13.59 -7.50 0.13
C ARG A 36 13.96 -6.47 1.17
N GLY A 37 13.05 -5.52 1.41
CA GLY A 37 13.11 -4.63 2.55
C GLY A 37 12.48 -5.27 3.78
N HIS A 38 13.07 -5.06 4.95
CA HIS A 38 12.53 -5.52 6.23
C HIS A 38 12.55 -4.39 7.26
N VAL A 39 11.49 -4.32 8.07
CA VAL A 39 11.40 -3.46 9.25
C VAL A 39 10.89 -4.29 10.41
N SER A 40 11.48 -4.15 11.59
CA SER A 40 10.95 -4.68 12.82
C SER A 40 11.09 -3.68 13.96
N TYR A 41 10.17 -3.76 14.92
CA TYR A 41 10.18 -2.91 16.11
C TYR A 41 9.25 -3.50 17.17
N ARG A 42 9.36 -3.01 18.41
CA ARG A 42 8.34 -3.19 19.43
C ARG A 42 7.52 -1.94 19.61
N SER A 43 6.23 -2.10 19.86
CA SER A 43 5.37 -1.09 20.46
C SER A 43 4.82 -1.67 21.75
N GLY A 44 5.28 -1.16 22.90
CA GLY A 44 4.97 -1.77 24.19
C GLY A 44 5.43 -3.23 24.22
N ASN A 45 4.51 -4.17 24.37
CA ASN A 45 4.81 -5.61 24.37
C ASN A 45 4.66 -6.29 23.00
N VAL A 46 4.08 -5.59 22.02
CA VAL A 46 3.81 -6.15 20.69
C VAL A 46 5.03 -5.97 19.81
N TYR A 47 5.53 -7.07 19.25
CA TYR A 47 6.57 -7.09 18.24
C TYR A 47 5.92 -7.06 16.86
N HIS A 48 6.32 -6.10 16.05
CA HIS A 48 5.82 -5.88 14.70
C HIS A 48 6.92 -6.16 13.68
N GLN A 49 6.55 -6.75 12.55
CA GLN A 49 7.42 -6.96 11.40
C GLN A 49 6.74 -6.50 10.12
N ARG A 50 7.54 -5.99 9.19
CA ARG A 50 7.13 -5.65 7.84
C ARG A 50 8.17 -6.14 6.84
N THR A 51 7.75 -6.86 5.82
CA THR A 51 8.58 -7.23 4.67
C THR A 51 7.95 -6.66 3.40
N PHE A 52 8.76 -6.08 2.51
CA PHE A 52 8.25 -5.51 1.26
C PHE A 52 9.20 -5.73 0.09
N PHE A 53 8.63 -5.95 -1.10
CA PHE A 53 9.39 -6.24 -2.32
C PHE A 53 8.53 -6.09 -3.59
N GLY A 54 9.18 -5.89 -4.73
CA GLY A 54 8.55 -6.02 -6.04
C GLY A 54 8.59 -7.47 -6.51
N CYS A 55 7.43 -8.10 -6.69
CA CYS A 55 7.31 -9.46 -7.20
C CYS A 55 7.22 -9.45 -8.72
N TYR A 56 8.35 -9.64 -9.42
CA TYR A 56 8.37 -9.62 -10.89
C TYR A 56 7.40 -10.63 -11.55
N PRO A 57 7.35 -11.92 -11.13
CA PRO A 57 6.43 -12.88 -11.75
C PRO A 57 4.95 -12.54 -11.59
N MET A 58 4.60 -11.77 -10.56
CA MET A 58 3.21 -11.37 -10.27
C MET A 58 2.94 -9.89 -10.62
N GLN A 59 3.94 -9.15 -11.12
CA GLN A 59 3.86 -7.74 -11.49
C GLN A 59 3.21 -6.85 -10.41
N THR A 60 3.55 -7.10 -9.14
CA THR A 60 2.93 -6.42 -7.98
C THR A 60 3.97 -6.03 -6.94
N MET A 61 3.73 -4.92 -6.26
CA MET A 61 4.43 -4.58 -5.02
C MET A 61 3.72 -5.27 -3.86
N VAL A 62 4.47 -6.01 -3.05
CA VAL A 62 3.95 -6.74 -1.90
C VAL A 62 4.45 -6.10 -0.62
N TYR A 63 3.54 -5.90 0.34
CA TYR A 63 3.85 -5.44 1.69
C TYR A 63 3.18 -6.40 2.68
N HIS A 64 3.98 -7.13 3.43
CA HIS A 64 3.52 -8.10 4.41
C HIS A 64 3.82 -7.58 5.81
N PHE A 65 2.80 -7.50 6.65
CA PHE A 65 2.83 -7.03 8.02
C PHE A 65 2.43 -8.18 8.94
N SER A 66 3.23 -8.41 9.98
CA SER A 66 2.91 -9.39 11.02
C SER A 66 3.13 -8.83 12.41
N ASN A 67 2.39 -9.33 13.40
CA ASN A 67 2.59 -8.99 14.81
C ASN A 67 2.22 -10.17 15.74
N ASN A 68 2.68 -10.09 16.99
CA ASN A 68 2.42 -11.11 18.02
C ASN A 68 1.33 -10.72 19.03
N SER A 69 0.47 -9.74 18.72
CA SER A 69 -0.64 -9.36 19.59
C SER A 69 -1.64 -10.52 19.72
N ALA A 70 -2.11 -10.77 20.94
CA ALA A 70 -3.12 -11.81 21.19
C ALA A 70 -4.46 -11.46 20.53
N ASP A 71 -4.82 -10.17 20.56
CA ASP A 71 -6.08 -9.64 20.03
C ASP A 71 -5.93 -9.06 18.60
N GLY A 72 -4.74 -9.18 18.01
CA GLY A 72 -4.40 -8.52 16.74
C GLY A 72 -4.12 -7.01 16.90
N THR A 73 -3.97 -6.32 15.78
CA THR A 73 -3.81 -4.85 15.71
C THR A 73 -4.60 -4.29 14.54
N ASP A 74 -4.93 -3.01 14.65
CA ASP A 74 -5.57 -2.28 13.56
C ASP A 74 -4.51 -1.67 12.64
N TYR A 75 -4.78 -1.73 11.33
CA TYR A 75 -4.02 -1.05 10.28
C TYR A 75 -4.94 -0.10 9.52
N PHE A 76 -4.42 1.09 9.21
CA PHE A 76 -5.12 2.12 8.45
C PHE A 76 -4.34 2.41 7.18
N ILE A 77 -4.97 2.17 6.04
CA ILE A 77 -4.38 2.26 4.72
C ILE A 77 -5.02 3.43 3.98
N ASP A 78 -4.19 4.39 3.60
CA ASP A 78 -4.58 5.58 2.82
C ASP A 78 -3.74 5.63 1.54
N LEU A 79 -4.39 5.80 0.41
CA LEU A 79 -3.76 5.82 -0.90
C LEU A 79 -3.99 7.20 -1.52
N GLN A 80 -2.91 7.98 -1.56
CA GLN A 80 -2.95 9.36 -2.02
C GLN A 80 -2.27 9.48 -3.38
N THR A 81 -2.78 10.35 -4.23
CA THR A 81 -2.16 10.67 -5.52
C THR A 81 -2.21 12.18 -5.74
N PRO A 82 -1.16 12.80 -6.33
CA PRO A 82 -1.21 14.22 -6.69
C PRO A 82 -2.07 14.48 -7.93
N HIS A 83 -2.52 13.43 -8.62
CA HIS A 83 -3.31 13.52 -9.85
C HIS A 83 -4.82 13.63 -9.58
N GLN A 84 -5.59 13.95 -10.61
CA GLN A 84 -7.05 14.05 -10.50
C GLN A 84 -7.65 12.66 -10.28
N VAL A 85 -8.48 12.51 -9.26
CA VAL A 85 -9.20 11.27 -8.96
C VAL A 85 -10.57 11.32 -9.62
N ASP A 86 -10.82 10.36 -10.50
CA ASP A 86 -12.08 10.22 -11.22
C ASP A 86 -13.10 9.40 -10.43
N SER A 87 -12.64 8.30 -9.83
CA SER A 87 -13.49 7.47 -8.97
C SER A 87 -12.69 6.58 -8.03
N VAL A 88 -13.32 6.22 -6.91
CA VAL A 88 -12.80 5.28 -5.92
C VAL A 88 -13.82 4.16 -5.76
N VAL A 89 -13.38 2.92 -5.92
CA VAL A 89 -14.23 1.73 -5.86
C VAL A 89 -13.62 0.74 -4.88
N PHE A 90 -14.39 0.34 -3.87
CA PHE A 90 -14.01 -0.72 -2.94
C PHE A 90 -14.90 -1.95 -3.14
N SER A 91 -14.29 -3.10 -3.41
CA SER A 91 -15.00 -4.38 -3.60
C SER A 91 -14.09 -5.55 -3.32
N GLY A 92 -14.60 -6.61 -2.67
CA GLY A 92 -13.85 -7.86 -2.49
C GLY A 92 -12.51 -7.72 -1.75
N LYS A 93 -12.41 -6.77 -0.80
CA LYS A 93 -11.17 -6.37 -0.09
C LYS A 93 -10.13 -5.65 -0.94
N THR A 94 -10.53 -5.20 -2.13
CA THR A 94 -9.67 -4.43 -3.03
C THR A 94 -10.18 -3.00 -3.17
N LEU A 95 -9.28 -2.05 -2.96
CA LEU A 95 -9.50 -0.63 -3.23
C LEU A 95 -8.92 -0.29 -4.60
N HIS A 96 -9.73 0.32 -5.46
CA HIS A 96 -9.34 0.82 -6.77
C HIS A 96 -9.47 2.35 -6.79
N ILE A 97 -8.44 3.04 -7.27
CA ILE A 97 -8.49 4.47 -7.58
C ILE A 97 -8.22 4.65 -9.06
N PHE A 98 -9.20 5.21 -9.76
CA PHE A 98 -9.10 5.64 -11.13
C PHE A 98 -8.83 7.15 -11.15
N GLY A 99 -7.93 7.58 -12.02
CA GLY A 99 -7.63 8.99 -12.16
C GLY A 99 -6.94 9.31 -13.47
N HIS A 100 -6.58 10.59 -13.64
CA HIS A 100 -5.83 11.06 -14.79
C HIS A 100 -4.85 12.18 -14.44
N VAL A 101 -3.75 12.25 -15.21
CA VAL A 101 -2.79 13.36 -15.12
C VAL A 101 -3.45 14.62 -15.69
N ALA A 102 -3.46 15.70 -14.91
CA ALA A 102 -4.17 16.93 -15.28
C ALA A 102 -3.68 17.54 -16.61
N ASP A 103 -2.37 17.48 -16.86
CA ASP A 103 -1.75 18.17 -17.99
C ASP A 103 -2.07 17.53 -19.35
N ASN A 104 -2.18 16.20 -19.42
CA ASN A 104 -2.31 15.46 -20.69
C ASN A 104 -3.47 14.46 -20.72
N GLY A 105 -4.26 14.35 -19.64
CA GLY A 105 -5.39 13.44 -19.55
C GLY A 105 -5.02 11.95 -19.54
N LEU A 106 -3.75 11.59 -19.33
CA LEU A 106 -3.32 10.19 -19.27
C LEU A 106 -3.99 9.52 -18.06
N GLY A 107 -4.87 8.57 -18.34
CA GLY A 107 -5.55 7.78 -17.32
C GLY A 107 -4.62 6.83 -16.59
N PHE A 108 -4.96 6.50 -15.35
CA PHE A 108 -4.31 5.47 -14.55
C PHE A 108 -5.29 4.78 -13.61
N LEU A 109 -4.89 3.59 -13.17
CA LEU A 109 -5.53 2.81 -12.12
C LEU A 109 -4.44 2.39 -11.13
N THR A 110 -4.68 2.64 -9.85
CA THR A 110 -3.91 2.03 -8.76
C THR A 110 -4.85 1.19 -7.90
N SER A 111 -4.44 -0.03 -7.58
CA SER A 111 -5.25 -0.98 -6.82
C SER A 111 -4.48 -1.58 -5.64
N VAL A 112 -5.12 -1.67 -4.48
CA VAL A 112 -4.56 -2.31 -3.29
C VAL A 112 -5.55 -3.36 -2.80
N GLU A 113 -5.13 -4.63 -2.84
CA GLU A 113 -5.86 -5.75 -2.25
C GLU A 113 -5.30 -6.04 -0.84
N ALA A 114 -6.20 -6.23 0.13
CA ALA A 114 -5.85 -6.63 1.49
C ALA A 114 -6.19 -8.12 1.75
N ASP A 115 -5.16 -8.94 1.91
CA ASP A 115 -5.26 -10.34 2.33
C ASP A 115 -4.85 -10.46 3.80
N THR A 116 -5.75 -10.90 4.67
CA THR A 116 -5.59 -10.76 6.13
C THR A 116 -6.47 -11.72 6.90
N ASP A 117 -6.04 -12.05 8.13
CA ASP A 117 -6.83 -12.76 9.13
C ASP A 117 -7.82 -11.86 9.90
N GLY A 118 -7.75 -10.54 9.71
CA GLY A 118 -8.67 -9.56 10.31
C GLY A 118 -9.87 -9.17 9.44
N ASN A 119 -10.57 -8.12 9.86
CA ASN A 119 -11.75 -7.58 9.18
C ASN A 119 -11.39 -6.38 8.31
N VAL A 120 -11.85 -6.37 7.06
CA VAL A 120 -11.55 -5.29 6.11
C VAL A 120 -12.80 -4.42 5.88
N SER A 121 -12.65 -3.11 6.01
CA SER A 121 -13.71 -2.13 5.74
C SER A 121 -13.14 -0.89 5.05
N PHE A 122 -13.99 -0.17 4.32
CA PHE A 122 -13.61 1.08 3.66
C PHE A 122 -14.69 2.13 3.90
N SER A 123 -14.30 3.25 4.48
CA SER A 123 -15.17 4.40 4.77
C SER A 123 -14.35 5.68 4.77
N ASP A 124 -14.93 6.78 4.32
CA ASP A 124 -14.32 8.12 4.38
C ASP A 124 -12.91 8.19 3.76
N GLY A 125 -12.67 7.41 2.69
CA GLY A 125 -11.37 7.37 1.99
C GLY A 125 -10.31 6.49 2.65
N LEU A 126 -10.61 5.85 3.79
CA LEU A 126 -9.67 5.06 4.56
C LEU A 126 -10.01 3.56 4.53
N LEU A 127 -9.07 2.73 4.09
CA LEU A 127 -9.16 1.28 4.18
C LEU A 127 -8.67 0.85 5.56
N THR A 128 -9.56 0.27 6.36
CA THR A 128 -9.25 -0.18 7.72
C THR A 128 -9.23 -1.70 7.77
N VAL A 129 -8.17 -2.25 8.35
CA VAL A 129 -8.05 -3.67 8.69
C VAL A 129 -8.01 -3.78 10.21
N SER A 130 -9.05 -4.34 10.84
CA SER A 130 -9.12 -4.50 12.30
C SER A 130 -8.75 -5.90 12.77
N ASP A 131 -8.24 -5.98 13.99
CA ASP A 131 -8.02 -7.24 14.74
C ASP A 131 -7.09 -8.24 14.00
N ALA A 132 -6.12 -7.73 13.23
CA ALA A 132 -5.27 -8.55 12.37
C ALA A 132 -3.91 -8.86 13.01
N ARG A 133 -3.45 -10.10 12.87
CA ARG A 133 -2.05 -10.48 13.12
C ARG A 133 -1.25 -10.52 11.85
N GLU A 134 -1.89 -10.84 10.74
CA GLU A 134 -1.28 -10.96 9.41
C GLU A 134 -2.03 -10.08 8.41
N LEU A 135 -1.29 -9.24 7.69
CA LEU A 135 -1.82 -8.42 6.59
C LEU A 135 -0.83 -8.42 5.43
N THR A 136 -1.27 -8.87 4.27
CA THR A 136 -0.55 -8.73 3.01
C THR A 136 -1.30 -7.77 2.10
N LEU A 137 -0.66 -6.63 1.80
CA LEU A 137 -1.12 -5.71 0.77
C LEU A 137 -0.45 -6.06 -0.56
N LYS A 138 -1.27 -6.26 -1.60
CA LYS A 138 -0.82 -6.42 -2.98
C LYS A 138 -1.19 -5.15 -3.74
N HIS A 139 -0.18 -4.38 -4.15
CA HIS A 139 -0.34 -3.12 -4.83
C HIS A 139 0.01 -3.26 -6.30
N THR A 140 -0.91 -2.87 -7.16
CA THR A 140 -0.71 -2.82 -8.61
C THR A 140 -1.02 -1.42 -9.13
N ALA A 141 -0.32 -1.02 -10.18
CA ALA A 141 -0.56 0.22 -10.87
C ALA A 141 -0.51 -0.02 -12.38
N HIS A 142 -1.43 0.61 -13.09
CA HIS A 142 -1.60 0.44 -14.52
C HIS A 142 -1.94 1.78 -15.16
N GLN A 143 -1.33 2.05 -16.31
CA GLN A 143 -1.77 3.09 -17.23
C GLN A 143 -2.32 2.38 -18.46
N PRO A 144 -3.57 2.68 -18.89
CA PRO A 144 -4.06 2.16 -20.16
C PRO A 144 -3.12 2.67 -21.25
N ILE A 145 -2.47 1.75 -21.96
CA ILE A 145 -1.76 2.12 -23.18
C ILE A 145 -2.85 2.49 -24.16
N ASN A 146 -2.92 3.76 -24.57
CA ASN A 146 -3.78 4.15 -25.68
C ASN A 146 -3.22 3.47 -26.93
N PRO A 147 -3.94 2.52 -27.59
CA PRO A 147 -3.40 1.79 -28.74
C PRO A 147 -3.37 2.63 -30.03
N LEU A 148 -3.59 3.94 -29.94
CA LEU A 148 -3.63 4.87 -31.07
C LEU A 148 -2.56 5.96 -30.91
N ASN A 149 -1.31 5.53 -31.12
CA ASN A 149 -0.26 6.26 -31.83
C ASN A 149 0.59 5.25 -32.58
#